data_AF-K5Z9J9-F1
#
_entry.id   AF-K5Z9J9-F1
#
_cell.length_a   1.000
_cell.length_b   1.000
_cell.length_c   1.000
_cell.angle_alpha   90.00
_cell.angle_beta   90.00
_cell.angle_gamma   90.00
#
_symmetry.space_group_name_H-M   'P 1'
#
loop_
_entity.id
_entity.type
_entity.pdbx_description
1 polymer ?
#
loop_
_entity_poly.entity_id
_entity_poly.type
_entity_poly.pdbx_seq_one_letter_code
_entity_poly.pdbx_strand_id
1 'polypeptide(L)'
;MSMGRQTKKDHRSGSLTRKQGTRNVKQSFLIVCEGVRTEPDYFKAFRMTTATVKAIGQAMNTISLVNKAISIRDTEQKKKHYYDQCWVVFDKDDFPAKDFNQAIILAQKNGFRVAYSNQAFEYWFLLHFNLYRGPLHRQNYADMLSKLIGMPYSKSEGFGTVMYNRLYHLQSQAIKNANVVLNEVSNGNPAMEESSTTVHLLIEELNKYV
;
A
#
# COMPACT_ATOMS: atom_id res chain seq x y z
N MET A 1 65.71 -34.11 43.54
CA MET A 1 65.62 -32.66 43.31
C MET A 1 65.03 -32.43 41.93
N SER A 2 64.01 -31.57 41.89
CA SER A 2 63.49 -30.77 40.77
C SER A 2 62.95 -31.42 39.48
N MET A 3 61.72 -31.00 39.18
CA MET A 3 60.94 -31.18 37.95
C MET A 3 61.39 -30.24 36.82
N GLY A 4 60.99 -30.55 35.58
CA GLY A 4 60.97 -29.62 34.45
C GLY A 4 60.07 -30.13 33.30
N ARG A 5 58.76 -30.28 33.53
CA ARG A 5 57.66 -29.45 32.99
C ARG A 5 57.64 -29.30 31.45
N GLN A 6 56.94 -30.23 30.79
CA GLN A 6 56.36 -30.05 29.45
C GLN A 6 55.37 -28.87 29.46
N THR A 7 55.57 -27.91 28.57
CA THR A 7 54.64 -26.81 28.32
C THR A 7 53.42 -27.32 27.56
N LYS A 8 52.27 -27.42 28.25
CA LYS A 8 50.95 -27.63 27.63
C LYS A 8 50.60 -26.41 26.77
N LYS A 9 50.23 -26.65 25.50
CA LYS A 9 49.56 -25.67 24.64
C LYS A 9 48.21 -25.31 25.24
N ASP A 10 48.04 -24.06 25.67
CA ASP A 10 46.75 -23.50 26.03
C ASP A 10 45.91 -23.30 24.77
N HIS A 11 44.88 -24.14 24.62
CA HIS A 11 43.75 -23.84 23.74
C HIS A 11 42.98 -22.68 24.36
N ARG A 12 43.29 -21.44 23.93
CA ARG A 12 42.42 -20.29 24.18
C ARG A 12 41.02 -20.62 23.68
N SER A 13 40.10 -20.84 24.62
CA SER A 13 38.67 -20.91 24.40
C SER A 13 38.18 -19.53 23.94
N GLY A 14 38.23 -19.30 22.63
CA GLY A 14 37.52 -18.18 22.02
C GLY A 14 36.03 -18.38 22.25
N SER A 15 35.45 -17.60 23.17
CA SER A 15 34.00 -17.54 23.37
C SER A 15 33.37 -17.00 22.09
N LEU A 16 32.93 -17.89 21.21
CA LEU A 16 32.07 -17.58 20.07
C LEU A 16 30.66 -17.30 20.62
N THR A 17 30.49 -16.13 21.24
CA THR A 17 29.15 -15.59 21.48
C THR A 17 28.55 -15.25 20.12
N ARG A 18 27.79 -16.20 19.58
CA ARG A 18 26.96 -15.98 18.39
C ARG A 18 26.01 -14.84 18.73
N LYS A 19 26.20 -13.65 18.14
CA LYS A 19 25.18 -12.60 18.14
C LYS A 19 23.90 -13.26 17.64
N GLN A 20 22.93 -13.41 18.53
CA GLN A 20 21.62 -13.93 18.22
C GLN A 20 21.02 -12.95 17.22
N GLY A 21 21.04 -13.30 15.93
CA GLY A 21 20.50 -12.44 14.90
C GLY A 21 19.04 -12.17 15.25
N THR A 22 18.70 -10.91 15.49
CA THR A 22 17.31 -10.47 15.56
C THR A 22 16.68 -10.83 14.23
N ARG A 23 15.92 -11.92 14.18
CA ARG A 23 15.12 -12.24 13.01
C ARG A 23 14.09 -11.12 12.89
N ASN A 24 14.30 -10.18 11.97
CA ASN A 24 13.30 -9.17 11.65
C ASN A 24 12.01 -9.94 11.33
N VAL A 25 10.99 -9.75 12.16
CA VAL A 25 9.67 -10.35 11.95
C VAL A 25 9.17 -9.81 10.62
N LYS A 26 8.90 -10.71 9.67
CA LYS A 26 8.39 -10.32 8.35
C LYS A 26 7.00 -9.69 8.56
N GLN A 27 6.82 -8.44 8.15
CA GLN A 27 5.52 -7.77 8.20
C GLN A 27 4.57 -8.35 7.15
N SER A 28 3.28 -8.39 7.45
CA SER A 28 2.26 -8.96 6.57
C SER A 28 1.11 -7.98 6.35
N PHE A 29 0.79 -7.74 5.08
CA PHE A 29 -0.24 -6.79 4.65
C PHE A 29 -1.41 -7.54 4.01
N LEU A 30 -2.62 -7.27 4.51
CA LEU A 30 -3.86 -7.54 3.80
C LEU A 30 -4.36 -6.23 3.19
N ILE A 31 -4.48 -6.17 1.86
CA ILE A 31 -4.97 -4.99 1.14
C ILE A 31 -6.23 -5.41 0.36
N VAL A 32 -7.39 -4.91 0.76
CA VAL A 32 -8.67 -5.22 0.10
C VAL A 32 -9.08 -4.05 -0.76
N CYS A 33 -9.10 -4.25 -2.07
CA CYS A 33 -9.33 -3.22 -3.09
C CYS A 33 -10.76 -3.30 -3.65
N GLU A 34 -11.32 -2.14 -3.97
CA GLU A 34 -12.58 -2.01 -4.71
C GLU A 34 -12.48 -2.66 -6.08
N GLY A 35 -11.53 -2.21 -6.90
CA GLY A 35 -11.29 -2.77 -8.23
C GLY A 35 -10.68 -4.16 -8.19
N VAL A 36 -11.01 -4.95 -9.22
CA VAL A 36 -10.59 -6.36 -9.32
C VAL A 36 -9.17 -6.57 -9.84
N ARG A 37 -8.60 -5.57 -10.54
CA ARG A 37 -7.37 -5.73 -11.32
C ARG A 37 -6.34 -4.66 -11.01
N THR A 38 -6.59 -3.41 -11.37
CA THR A 38 -5.59 -2.34 -11.37
C THR A 38 -4.86 -2.20 -10.03
N GLU A 39 -5.61 -2.03 -8.94
CA GLU A 39 -5.06 -1.81 -7.62
C GLU A 39 -4.40 -3.08 -7.05
N PRO A 40 -5.07 -4.27 -7.08
CA PRO A 40 -4.41 -5.50 -6.66
C PRO A 40 -3.12 -5.82 -7.43
N ASP A 41 -3.10 -5.63 -8.75
CA ASP A 41 -1.92 -5.86 -9.59
C ASP A 41 -0.80 -4.89 -9.23
N TYR A 42 -1.13 -3.60 -9.06
CA TYR A 42 -0.17 -2.58 -8.65
C TYR A 42 0.46 -2.89 -7.29
N PHE A 43 -0.32 -3.23 -6.27
CA PHE A 43 0.22 -3.52 -4.94
C PHE A 43 0.99 -4.85 -4.86
N LYS A 44 0.60 -5.87 -5.64
CA LYS A 44 1.35 -7.14 -5.73
C LYS A 44 2.71 -6.98 -6.42
N ALA A 45 2.91 -5.92 -7.20
CA ALA A 45 4.16 -5.67 -7.90
C ALA A 45 5.30 -5.21 -6.97
N PHE A 46 5.00 -4.78 -5.74
CA PHE A 46 6.01 -4.44 -4.74
C PHE A 46 6.91 -5.64 -4.43
N ARG A 47 8.21 -5.45 -4.58
CA ARG A 47 9.24 -6.44 -4.24
C ARG A 47 9.85 -6.05 -2.91
N MET A 48 9.50 -6.80 -1.86
CA MET A 48 9.87 -6.47 -0.47
C MET A 48 10.69 -7.62 0.12
N THR A 49 11.74 -7.30 0.88
CA THR A 49 12.62 -8.31 1.49
C THR A 49 12.11 -8.78 2.86
N THR A 50 11.48 -7.87 3.61
CA THR A 50 11.04 -8.07 4.99
C THR A 50 9.53 -7.95 5.19
N ALA A 51 8.74 -7.94 4.11
CA ALA A 51 7.29 -7.93 4.19
C ALA A 51 6.63 -8.79 3.11
N THR A 52 5.35 -9.14 3.31
CA THR A 52 4.49 -9.81 2.33
C THR A 52 3.20 -9.04 2.11
N VAL A 53 2.72 -9.00 0.88
CA VAL A 53 1.47 -8.34 0.49
C VAL A 53 0.48 -9.35 -0.06
N LYS A 54 -0.71 -9.42 0.54
CA LYS A 54 -1.89 -10.07 -0.02
C LYS A 54 -2.89 -9.00 -0.44
N ALA A 55 -2.89 -8.65 -1.72
CA ALA A 55 -3.87 -7.74 -2.31
C ALA A 55 -5.01 -8.50 -2.99
N ILE A 56 -6.26 -8.13 -2.70
CA ILE A 56 -7.47 -8.82 -3.20
C ILE A 56 -8.45 -7.78 -3.71
N GLY A 57 -8.92 -7.94 -4.94
CA GLY A 57 -10.01 -7.13 -5.49
C GLY A 57 -11.38 -7.77 -5.29
N GLN A 58 -12.43 -6.96 -5.08
CA GLN A 58 -13.78 -7.47 -4.75
C GLN A 58 -14.92 -7.02 -5.68
N ALA A 59 -14.71 -6.03 -6.57
CA ALA A 59 -15.80 -5.38 -7.32
C ALA A 59 -16.93 -4.90 -6.37
N MET A 60 -16.54 -4.36 -5.23
CA MET A 60 -17.41 -3.85 -4.17
C MET A 60 -16.95 -2.46 -3.78
N ASN A 61 -17.86 -1.61 -3.33
CA ASN A 61 -17.57 -0.22 -3.01
C ASN A 61 -17.81 0.08 -1.53
N THR A 62 -17.11 1.12 -1.03
CA THR A 62 -17.39 1.80 0.25
C THR A 62 -17.72 0.83 1.42
N ILE A 63 -18.91 0.91 2.01
CA ILE A 63 -19.33 0.14 3.19
C ILE A 63 -19.33 -1.36 2.90
N SER A 64 -19.80 -1.78 1.72
CA SER A 64 -19.86 -3.19 1.35
C SER A 64 -18.45 -3.81 1.25
N LEU A 65 -17.50 -3.06 0.70
CA LEU A 65 -16.10 -3.45 0.65
C LEU A 65 -15.49 -3.57 2.04
N VAL A 66 -15.76 -2.62 2.93
CA VAL A 66 -15.25 -2.65 4.31
C VAL A 66 -15.77 -3.86 5.07
N ASN A 67 -17.07 -4.15 4.98
CA ASN A 67 -17.66 -5.35 5.58
C ASN A 67 -17.04 -6.63 5.02
N LYS A 68 -16.78 -6.66 3.71
CA LYS A 68 -16.10 -7.79 3.06
C LYS A 68 -14.66 -7.93 3.55
N ALA A 69 -13.93 -6.84 3.73
CA ALA A 69 -12.57 -6.84 4.24
C ALA A 69 -12.50 -7.39 5.67
N ILE A 70 -13.42 -6.98 6.54
CA ILE A 70 -13.57 -7.52 7.90
C ILE A 70 -13.82 -9.03 7.82
N SER A 71 -14.76 -9.48 7.00
CA SER A 71 -15.06 -10.91 6.82
C SER A 71 -13.85 -11.73 6.34
N ILE A 72 -13.06 -11.19 5.40
CA ILE A 72 -11.82 -11.83 4.91
C ILE A 72 -10.81 -11.95 6.05
N ARG A 73 -10.53 -10.86 6.77
CA ARG A 73 -9.60 -10.86 7.91
C ARG A 73 -10.03 -11.87 8.96
N ASP A 74 -11.29 -11.84 9.39
CA ASP A 74 -11.79 -12.70 10.45
C ASP A 74 -11.77 -14.19 10.04
N THR A 75 -11.99 -14.48 8.75
CA THR A 75 -11.85 -15.85 8.21
C THR A 75 -10.40 -16.34 8.26
N GLU A 76 -9.43 -15.49 7.96
CA GLU A 76 -8.00 -15.84 8.05
C GLU A 76 -7.57 -16.02 9.51
N GLN A 77 -8.09 -15.19 10.43
CA GLN A 77 -7.83 -15.32 11.87
C GLN A 77 -8.37 -16.64 12.44
N LYS A 78 -9.54 -17.11 12.00
CA LYS A 78 -10.06 -18.44 12.36
C LYS A 78 -9.12 -19.58 11.93
N LYS A 79 -8.33 -19.36 10.87
CA LYS A 79 -7.27 -20.28 10.42
C LYS A 79 -5.92 -20.04 11.12
N LYS A 80 -5.90 -19.23 12.18
CA LYS A 80 -4.70 -18.80 12.92
C LYS A 80 -3.69 -18.02 12.05
N HIS A 81 -4.18 -17.37 11.00
CA HIS A 81 -3.38 -16.50 10.15
C HIS A 81 -3.76 -15.04 10.41
N TYR A 82 -2.82 -14.25 10.93
CA TYR A 82 -3.01 -12.86 11.32
C TYR A 82 -2.13 -11.97 10.43
N TYR A 83 -2.71 -10.89 9.92
CA TYR A 83 -1.95 -9.85 9.22
C TYR A 83 -1.57 -8.76 10.20
N ASP A 84 -0.33 -8.27 10.11
CA ASP A 84 0.15 -7.15 10.92
C ASP A 84 -0.54 -5.84 10.52
N GLN A 85 -0.86 -5.69 9.23
CA GLN A 85 -1.48 -4.51 8.68
C GLN A 85 -2.65 -4.87 7.77
N CYS A 86 -3.81 -4.27 8.04
CA CYS A 86 -5.00 -4.42 7.25
C CYS A 86 -5.39 -3.07 6.64
N TRP A 87 -5.51 -3.03 5.31
CA TRP A 87 -5.86 -1.85 4.54
C TRP A 87 -7.06 -2.11 3.66
N VAL A 88 -7.91 -1.09 3.52
CA VAL A 88 -8.94 -1.01 2.47
C VAL A 88 -8.57 0.08 1.48
N VAL A 89 -8.72 -0.22 0.20
CA VAL A 89 -8.45 0.70 -0.91
C VAL A 89 -9.72 0.86 -1.72
N PHE A 90 -10.28 2.06 -1.77
CA PHE A 90 -11.52 2.32 -2.51
C PHE A 90 -11.56 3.72 -3.08
N ASP A 91 -12.37 3.86 -4.11
CA ASP A 91 -12.53 5.10 -4.84
C ASP A 91 -13.81 5.80 -4.35
N LYS A 92 -13.80 7.13 -4.31
CA LYS A 92 -15.02 7.89 -4.01
C LYS A 92 -16.00 7.73 -5.15
N ASP A 93 -15.51 7.83 -6.38
CA ASP A 93 -16.33 7.83 -7.57
C ASP A 93 -17.54 8.81 -7.44
N ASP A 94 -18.69 8.41 -7.98
CA ASP A 94 -19.99 9.05 -7.88
C ASP A 94 -20.76 8.61 -6.61
N PHE A 95 -20.11 7.92 -5.65
CA PHE A 95 -20.79 7.47 -4.43
C PHE A 95 -21.21 8.65 -3.54
N PRO A 96 -22.36 8.52 -2.84
CA PRO A 96 -22.82 9.55 -1.92
C PRO A 96 -21.74 9.87 -0.87
N ALA A 97 -21.54 11.16 -0.61
CA ALA A 97 -20.55 11.63 0.36
C ALA A 97 -20.70 10.99 1.75
N LYS A 98 -21.95 10.76 2.16
CA LYS A 98 -22.29 10.08 3.40
C LYS A 98 -21.71 8.66 3.45
N ASP A 99 -21.91 7.88 2.39
CA ASP A 99 -21.51 6.46 2.35
C ASP A 99 -19.99 6.33 2.28
N PHE A 100 -19.33 7.18 1.50
CA PHE A 100 -17.87 7.25 1.43
C PHE A 100 -17.24 7.56 2.79
N ASN A 101 -17.70 8.64 3.44
CA ASN A 101 -17.19 9.02 4.76
C ASN A 101 -17.52 7.97 5.83
N GLN A 102 -18.72 7.38 5.78
CA GLN A 102 -19.11 6.32 6.70
C GLN A 102 -18.26 5.06 6.51
N ALA A 103 -17.85 4.73 5.28
CA ALA A 103 -16.93 3.62 5.02
C ALA A 103 -15.56 3.87 5.64
N ILE A 104 -15.01 5.08 5.55
CA ILE A 104 -13.74 5.46 6.20
C ILE A 104 -13.84 5.25 7.72
N ILE A 105 -14.91 5.78 8.35
CA ILE A 105 -15.14 5.64 9.79
C ILE A 105 -15.29 4.16 10.18
N LEU A 106 -16.07 3.40 9.42
CA LEU A 106 -16.30 1.98 9.68
C LEU A 106 -14.99 1.17 9.61
N ALA A 107 -14.16 1.43 8.61
CA ALA A 107 -12.87 0.75 8.45
C ALA A 107 -11.95 1.03 9.63
N GLN A 108 -11.78 2.31 9.99
CA GLN A 108 -10.94 2.74 11.11
C GLN A 108 -11.40 2.15 12.45
N LYS A 109 -12.72 2.17 12.73
CA LYS A 109 -13.30 1.56 13.93
C LYS A 109 -13.02 0.05 14.03
N ASN A 110 -12.83 -0.61 12.90
CA ASN A 110 -12.53 -2.04 12.84
C ASN A 110 -11.03 -2.33 12.67
N GLY A 111 -10.14 -1.35 12.92
CA GLY A 111 -8.69 -1.56 12.87
C GLY A 111 -8.11 -1.67 11.47
N PHE A 112 -8.84 -1.23 10.44
CA PHE A 112 -8.29 -1.07 9.09
C PHE A 112 -7.76 0.35 8.91
N ARG A 113 -6.62 0.45 8.21
CA ARG A 113 -6.16 1.70 7.61
C ARG A 113 -6.86 1.89 6.26
N VAL A 114 -6.99 3.14 5.82
CA VAL A 114 -7.73 3.48 4.60
C VAL A 114 -6.83 4.22 3.64
N ALA A 115 -6.81 3.76 2.39
CA ALA A 115 -6.30 4.51 1.26
C ALA A 115 -7.46 4.73 0.29
N TYR A 116 -7.67 5.96 -0.16
CA TYR A 116 -8.75 6.28 -1.08
C TYR A 116 -8.29 7.20 -2.21
N SER A 117 -9.08 7.27 -3.28
CA SER A 117 -8.91 8.22 -4.37
C SER A 117 -10.21 8.98 -4.62
N ASN A 118 -10.11 10.28 -4.81
CA ASN A 118 -11.23 11.13 -5.19
C ASN A 118 -10.94 11.72 -6.58
N GLN A 119 -11.39 11.13 -7.69
CA GLN A 119 -12.48 10.13 -7.80
C GLN A 119 -12.06 8.68 -8.06
N ALA A 120 -10.89 8.42 -8.65
CA ALA A 120 -10.49 7.07 -9.07
C ALA A 120 -8.99 6.82 -8.89
N PHE A 121 -8.61 5.54 -8.76
CA PHE A 121 -7.22 5.14 -8.51
C PHE A 121 -6.22 5.67 -9.53
N GLU A 122 -6.63 5.83 -10.79
CA GLU A 122 -5.75 6.39 -11.83
C GLU A 122 -5.24 7.81 -11.53
N TYR A 123 -5.89 8.56 -10.64
CA TYR A 123 -5.36 9.84 -10.16
C TYR A 123 -3.99 9.67 -9.51
N TRP A 124 -3.76 8.58 -8.76
CA TRP A 124 -2.44 8.24 -8.22
C TRP A 124 -1.38 8.10 -9.33
N PHE A 125 -1.73 7.49 -10.47
CA PHE A 125 -0.80 7.36 -11.60
C PHE A 125 -0.48 8.71 -12.23
N LEU A 126 -1.47 9.60 -12.38
CA LEU A 126 -1.26 10.95 -12.91
C LEU A 126 -0.25 11.74 -12.05
N LEU A 127 -0.34 11.61 -10.73
CA LEU A 127 0.54 12.33 -9.80
C LEU A 127 2.03 11.98 -9.93
N HIS A 128 2.38 10.85 -10.57
CA HIS A 128 3.78 10.53 -10.88
C HIS A 128 4.39 11.47 -11.90
N PHE A 129 3.59 12.05 -12.79
CA PHE A 129 4.07 12.92 -13.86
C PHE A 129 4.00 14.39 -13.48
N ASN A 130 2.85 14.83 -12.98
CA ASN A 130 2.60 16.25 -12.71
C ASN A 130 1.81 16.44 -11.43
N LEU A 131 1.89 17.65 -10.90
CA LEU A 131 1.03 18.13 -9.83
C LEU A 131 -0.31 18.57 -10.42
N TYR A 132 -1.38 17.84 -10.10
CA TYR A 132 -2.74 18.14 -10.56
C TYR A 132 -3.56 18.74 -9.42
N ARG A 133 -4.06 19.97 -9.61
CA ARG A 133 -4.90 20.69 -8.65
C ARG A 133 -6.26 21.01 -9.23
N GLY A 134 -7.23 21.17 -8.33
CA GLY A 134 -8.61 21.53 -8.68
C GLY A 134 -9.35 20.38 -9.38
N PRO A 135 -10.58 20.62 -9.83
CA PRO A 135 -11.47 19.59 -10.37
C PRO A 135 -10.86 18.88 -11.58
N LEU A 136 -10.64 17.56 -11.47
CA LEU A 136 -10.18 16.71 -12.54
C LEU A 136 -11.01 15.41 -12.56
N HIS A 137 -11.93 15.33 -13.51
CA HIS A 137 -12.88 14.22 -13.61
C HIS A 137 -12.23 12.94 -14.16
N ARG A 138 -12.62 11.78 -13.61
CA ARG A 138 -12.04 10.46 -13.94
C ARG A 138 -12.12 10.05 -15.41
N GLN A 139 -13.09 10.59 -16.15
CA GLN A 139 -13.26 10.33 -17.58
C GLN A 139 -12.04 10.77 -18.41
N ASN A 140 -11.28 11.75 -17.92
CA ASN A 140 -10.08 12.25 -18.60
C ASN A 140 -8.82 11.42 -18.30
N TYR A 141 -8.83 10.60 -17.23
CA TYR A 141 -7.62 9.96 -16.72
C TYR A 141 -6.99 9.01 -17.74
N ALA A 142 -7.79 8.19 -18.42
CA ALA A 142 -7.29 7.21 -19.39
C ALA A 142 -6.55 7.88 -20.56
N ASP A 143 -7.11 8.96 -21.11
CA ASP A 143 -6.50 9.70 -22.22
C ASP A 143 -5.23 10.43 -21.78
N MET A 144 -5.27 11.04 -20.59
CA MET A 144 -4.10 11.70 -20.01
C MET A 144 -2.97 10.71 -19.77
N LEU A 145 -3.27 9.56 -19.15
CA LEU A 145 -2.29 8.50 -18.92
C LEU A 145 -1.76 7.95 -20.24
N SER A 146 -2.62 7.73 -21.23
CA SER A 146 -2.18 7.22 -22.53
C SER A 146 -1.14 8.13 -23.19
N LYS A 147 -1.36 9.45 -23.11
CA LYS A 147 -0.42 10.48 -23.61
C LYS A 147 0.88 10.51 -22.82
N LEU A 148 0.80 10.49 -21.48
CA LEU A 148 1.98 10.57 -20.60
C LEU A 148 2.87 9.32 -20.67
N ILE A 149 2.25 8.15 -20.85
CA ILE A 149 2.94 6.87 -20.97
C ILE A 149 3.43 6.64 -22.41
N GLY A 150 2.78 7.25 -23.41
CA GLY A 150 3.08 7.05 -24.83
C GLY A 150 2.57 5.71 -25.37
N MET A 151 1.56 5.13 -24.73
CA MET A 151 0.83 3.94 -25.19
C MET A 151 -0.58 3.94 -24.59
N PRO A 152 -1.57 3.24 -25.18
CA PRO A 152 -2.93 3.17 -24.63
C PRO A 152 -2.95 2.65 -23.19
N TYR A 153 -3.58 3.41 -22.28
CA TYR A 153 -3.88 2.96 -20.93
C TYR A 153 -4.98 1.89 -20.97
N SER A 154 -4.79 0.82 -20.21
CA SER A 154 -5.74 -0.31 -20.14
C SER A 154 -5.97 -0.73 -18.68
N LYS A 155 -7.18 -1.23 -18.39
CA LYS A 155 -7.52 -1.88 -17.10
C LYS A 155 -7.51 -3.41 -17.22
N SER A 156 -6.80 -3.95 -18.22
CA SER A 156 -6.60 -5.40 -18.39
C SER A 156 -5.74 -5.97 -17.28
N GLU A 157 -5.90 -7.27 -17.04
CA GLU A 157 -5.08 -8.00 -16.06
C GLU A 157 -3.58 -7.80 -16.33
N GLY A 158 -2.81 -7.59 -15.27
CA GLY A 158 -1.37 -7.33 -15.32
C GLY A 158 -1.00 -5.88 -15.64
N PHE A 159 -1.92 -5.04 -16.14
CA PHE A 159 -1.58 -3.67 -16.50
C PHE A 159 -1.22 -2.82 -15.27
N GLY A 160 -1.81 -3.07 -14.10
CA GLY A 160 -1.41 -2.44 -12.85
C GLY A 160 0.06 -2.70 -12.49
N THR A 161 0.57 -3.90 -12.77
CA THR A 161 1.99 -4.25 -12.60
C THR A 161 2.87 -3.48 -13.59
N VAL A 162 2.43 -3.33 -14.85
CA VAL A 162 3.14 -2.51 -15.86
C VAL A 162 3.24 -1.06 -15.38
N MET A 163 2.13 -0.52 -14.86
CA MET A 163 2.09 0.83 -14.30
C MET A 163 3.05 0.98 -13.12
N TYR A 164 3.06 0.05 -12.17
CA TYR A 164 4.01 0.07 -11.06
C TYR A 164 5.46 0.13 -11.55
N ASN A 165 5.87 -0.81 -12.41
CA ASN A 165 7.26 -0.91 -12.87
C ASN A 165 7.70 0.34 -13.64
N ARG A 166 6.82 0.89 -14.47
CA ARG A 166 7.13 2.08 -15.28
C ARG A 166 7.20 3.34 -14.43
N LEU A 167 6.33 3.46 -13.43
CA LEU A 167 6.20 4.67 -12.62
C LEU A 167 7.09 4.66 -11.37
N TYR A 168 7.70 3.52 -11.00
CA TYR A 168 8.47 3.37 -9.77
C TYR A 168 9.54 4.48 -9.56
N HIS A 169 10.27 4.84 -10.61
CA HIS A 169 11.30 5.88 -10.54
C HIS A 169 10.76 7.30 -10.26
N LEU A 170 9.45 7.53 -10.44
CA LEU A 170 8.75 8.78 -10.17
C LEU A 170 7.90 8.73 -8.90
N GLN A 171 7.93 7.63 -8.15
CA GLN A 171 7.03 7.43 -7.02
C GLN A 171 7.24 8.47 -5.90
N SER A 172 8.48 8.90 -5.64
CA SER A 172 8.77 9.97 -4.68
C SER A 172 8.13 11.31 -5.08
N GLN A 173 8.08 11.60 -6.38
CA GLN A 173 7.40 12.77 -6.93
C GLN A 173 5.87 12.65 -6.75
N ALA A 174 5.30 11.47 -6.98
CA ALA A 174 3.87 11.21 -6.74
C ALA A 174 3.48 11.40 -5.28
N ILE A 175 4.30 10.87 -4.34
CA ILE A 175 4.11 11.07 -2.90
C ILE A 175 4.14 12.56 -2.56
N LYS A 176 5.13 13.31 -3.07
CA LYS A 176 5.21 14.76 -2.86
C LYS A 176 3.99 15.49 -3.39
N ASN A 177 3.54 15.15 -4.61
CA ASN A 177 2.38 15.79 -5.23
C ASN A 177 1.09 15.48 -4.46
N ALA A 178 0.88 14.23 -4.04
CA ALA A 178 -0.27 13.83 -3.25
C ALA A 178 -0.32 14.56 -1.91
N ASN A 179 0.81 14.67 -1.21
CA ASN A 179 0.93 15.42 0.04
C ASN A 179 0.59 16.91 -0.15
N VAL A 180 1.10 17.54 -1.21
CA VAL A 180 0.79 18.95 -1.51
C VAL A 180 -0.70 19.15 -1.70
N VAL A 181 -1.34 18.34 -2.55
CA VAL A 181 -2.77 18.48 -2.82
C VAL A 181 -3.61 18.19 -1.57
N LEU A 182 -3.30 17.12 -0.83
CA LEU A 182 -4.06 16.76 0.37
C LEU A 182 -3.97 17.85 1.44
N ASN A 183 -2.79 18.46 1.64
CA ASN A 183 -2.63 19.57 2.59
C ASN A 183 -3.39 20.84 2.17
N GLU A 184 -3.60 21.06 0.88
CA GLU A 184 -4.36 22.21 0.37
C GLU A 184 -5.88 22.01 0.50
N VAL A 185 -6.39 20.78 0.33
CA VAL A 185 -7.85 20.53 0.32
C VAL A 185 -8.40 19.98 1.63
N SER A 186 -7.57 19.38 2.49
CA SER A 186 -8.08 18.62 3.63
C SER A 186 -8.74 19.53 4.68
N ASN A 187 -10.02 19.25 4.94
CA ASN A 187 -10.85 20.03 5.87
C ASN A 187 -11.71 19.15 6.79
N GLY A 188 -11.43 17.84 6.83
CA GLY A 188 -12.15 16.87 7.65
C GLY A 188 -13.34 16.22 6.96
N ASN A 189 -13.53 16.45 5.65
CA ASN A 189 -14.57 15.81 4.86
C ASN A 189 -13.99 15.21 3.56
N PRO A 190 -13.38 14.01 3.62
CA PRO A 190 -12.74 13.36 2.47
C PRO A 190 -13.59 13.27 1.20
N ALA A 191 -14.91 13.08 1.35
CA ALA A 191 -15.82 13.04 0.21
C ALA A 191 -15.89 14.36 -0.59
N MET A 192 -15.62 15.49 0.05
CA MET A 192 -15.66 16.83 -0.56
C MET A 192 -14.28 17.31 -1.04
N GLU A 193 -13.22 16.56 -0.73
CA GLU A 193 -11.84 16.87 -1.07
C GLU A 193 -11.52 16.38 -2.49
N GLU A 194 -12.14 17.00 -3.50
CA GLU A 194 -12.03 16.60 -4.92
C GLU A 194 -10.57 16.60 -5.40
N SER A 195 -10.24 15.64 -6.28
CA SER A 195 -8.89 15.48 -6.86
C SER A 195 -7.83 15.31 -5.78
N SER A 196 -8.09 14.44 -4.80
CA SER A 196 -7.16 14.09 -3.73
C SER A 196 -7.03 12.58 -3.58
N THR A 197 -5.98 12.14 -2.90
CA THR A 197 -5.78 10.70 -2.61
C THR A 197 -4.96 10.50 -1.35
N THR A 198 -5.31 9.47 -0.59
CA THR A 198 -4.52 8.95 0.54
C THR A 198 -3.76 7.68 0.18
N VAL A 199 -3.76 7.25 -1.09
CA VAL A 199 -2.98 6.09 -1.57
C VAL A 199 -1.49 6.26 -1.25
N HIS A 200 -0.95 7.47 -1.34
CA HIS A 200 0.45 7.75 -0.99
C HIS A 200 0.82 7.32 0.43
N LEU A 201 -0.11 7.35 1.40
CA LEU A 201 0.15 6.91 2.78
C LEU A 201 0.37 5.38 2.87
N LEU A 202 -0.39 4.60 2.07
CA LEU A 202 -0.17 3.16 1.94
C LEU A 202 1.17 2.88 1.24
N ILE A 203 1.51 3.68 0.22
CA ILE A 203 2.77 3.54 -0.51
C ILE A 203 3.98 3.85 0.37
N GLU A 204 3.93 4.93 1.15
CA GLU A 204 4.96 5.28 2.14
C GLU A 204 5.14 4.17 3.17
N GLU A 205 4.05 3.54 3.62
CA GLU A 205 4.12 2.39 4.52
C GLU A 205 4.78 1.18 3.85
N LEU A 206 4.40 0.86 2.61
CA LEU A 206 5.00 -0.24 1.85
C LEU A 206 6.49 0.02 1.58
N ASN A 207 6.89 1.25 1.25
CA ASN A 207 8.27 1.62 0.96
C ASN A 207 9.24 1.43 2.13
N LYS A 208 8.75 1.27 3.36
CA LYS A 208 9.58 0.92 4.52
C LYS A 208 10.21 -0.48 4.42
N TYR A 209 9.74 -1.33 3.50
CA TYR A 209 10.18 -2.73 3.38
C TYR A 209 10.63 -3.15 1.97
N VAL A 210 10.68 -2.20 1.02
CA VAL A 210 11.26 -2.37 -0.32
C VAL A 210 12.78 -2.29 -0.21
#